data_AF-A0A3B8K4C0-F1
#
_entry.id   AF-A0A3B8K4C0-F1
#
_cell.length_a   1.000
_cell.length_b   1.000
_cell.length_c   1.000
_cell.angle_alpha   90.00
_cell.angle_beta   90.00
_cell.angle_gamma   90.00
#
_symmetry.space_group_name_H-M   'P 1'
#
loop_
_entity.id
_entity.type
_entity.pdbx_description
1 polymer ?
#
loop_
_entity_poly.entity_id
_entity_poly.type
_entity_poly.pdbx_seq_one_letter_code
_entity_poly.pdbx_strand_id
1 'polypeptide(L)' 'MEWRDLFAALSLVLILEGLIPFAAPSRYRRLVERLGSTTPAHLRYGGLGMMATGLILLYWIRG' A
#
# COMPACT_ATOMS: atom_id res chain seq x y z
N MET A 1 -4.78 -0.57 -22.08
CA MET A 1 -5.52 -0.77 -20.82
C MET A 1 -6.68 0.18 -20.83
N GLU A 2 -7.91 -0.31 -20.68
CA GLU A 2 -9.08 0.55 -20.62
C GLU A 2 -8.98 1.45 -19.38
N TRP A 3 -9.33 2.73 -19.48
CA TRP A 3 -9.34 3.67 -18.34
C TRP A 3 -10.13 3.14 -17.14
N ARG A 4 -11.12 2.27 -17.39
CA ARG A 4 -11.88 1.53 -16.36
C ARG A 4 -11.00 0.65 -15.45
N ASP A 5 -9.99 -0.02 -15.99
CA ASP A 5 -9.10 -0.88 -15.20
C ASP A 5 -8.30 -0.05 -14.19
N LEU A 6 -7.83 1.13 -14.61
CA LEU A 6 -7.09 2.05 -13.76
C LEU A 6 -7.97 2.57 -12.62
N PHE A 7 -9.19 3.02 -12.94
CA PHE A 7 -10.14 3.47 -11.92
C PHE A 7 -10.53 2.35 -10.97
N ALA A 8 -10.74 1.13 -11.46
CA ALA A 8 -11.04 -0.02 -10.61
C ALA A 8 -9.88 -0.36 -9.66
N ALA A 9 -8.64 -0.39 -10.15
CA ALA A 9 -7.46 -0.60 -9.33
C ALA A 9 -7.31 0.49 -8.25
N LEU A 10 -7.53 1.76 -8.62
CA LEU A 10 -7.48 2.88 -7.69
C LEU A 10 -8.58 2.79 -6.62
N SER A 11 -9.81 2.43 -7.01
CA SER A 11 -10.91 2.20 -6.07
C SER A 11 -10.58 1.09 -5.07
N LEU A 12 -10.00 -0.02 -5.53
CA LEU A 12 -9.59 -1.11 -4.64
C LEU A 12 -8.51 -0.68 -3.64
N VAL A 13 -7.50 0.08 -4.09
CA VAL A 13 -6.46 0.63 -3.20
C VAL A 13 -7.10 1.52 -2.13
N LEU A 14 -8.01 2.42 -2.51
CA LEU A 14 -8.70 3.30 -1.56
C LEU A 14 -9.55 2.54 -0.54
N ILE A 15 -10.28 1.51 -0.98
CA ILE A 15 -11.09 0.66 -0.09
C ILE A 15 -10.19 -0.08 0.90
N LEU A 16 -9.08 -0.67 0.42
CA LEU A 16 -8.16 -1.44 1.26
C LEU A 16 -7.41 -0.53 2.26
N GLU A 17 -6.91 0.62 1.80
CA GLU A 17 -6.26 1.62 2.66
C GLU A 17 -7.25 2.18 3.70
N GLY A 18 -8.52 2.38 3.34
CA GLY A 18 -9.56 2.87 4.24
C GLY A 18 -10.08 1.82 5.24
N LEU A 19 -9.94 0.52 4.93
CA LEU A 19 -10.51 -0.55 5.74
C LEU A 19 -9.88 -0.62 7.14
N ILE A 20 -8.54 -0.53 7.22
CA ILE A 20 -7.80 -0.60 8.50
C ILE A 20 -8.12 0.60 9.42
N PRO A 21 -8.05 1.87 8.97
CA PRO A 21 -8.40 3.01 9.81
C PRO A 21 -9.88 3.01 10.21
N PHE A 22 -10.78 2.47 9.36
CA PHE A 22 -12.20 2.33 9.69
C PHE A 22 -12.46 1.23 10.74
N ALA A 23 -11.89 0.04 10.55
CA ALA A 23 -12.13 -1.11 11.43
C ALA A 23 -11.37 -1.03 12.77
N ALA A 24 -10.15 -0.47 12.77
CA ALA A 24 -9.28 -0.44 13.95
C ALA A 24 -8.46 0.87 14.06
N PRO A 25 -9.11 2.03 14.28
CA PRO A 25 -8.46 3.34 14.27
C PRO A 25 -7.33 3.48 15.28
N SER A 26 -7.48 2.94 16.50
CA SER A 26 -6.44 3.00 17.54
C SER A 26 -5.19 2.20 17.17
N ARG A 27 -5.37 1.10 16.42
CA ARG A 27 -4.27 0.24 15.98
C ARG A 27 -3.53 0.89 14.81
N TYR A 28 -4.27 1.51 13.89
CA TYR A 28 -3.72 2.31 12.81
C TYR A 28 -2.87 3.48 13.34
N ARG A 29 -3.39 4.25 14.30
CA ARG A 29 -2.64 5.36 14.91
C ARG A 29 -1.30 4.93 15.51
N ARG A 30 -1.28 3.83 16.29
CA ARG A 30 -0.03 3.27 16.84
C ARG A 30 0.93 2.81 15.76
N LEU A 31 0.44 2.29 14.65
CA LEU A 31 1.27 1.89 13.51
C LEU A 31 1.96 3.11 12.90
N VAL A 32 1.20 4.17 12.64
CA VAL A 32 1.72 5.44 12.10
C VAL A 32 2.74 6.08 13.04
N GLU A 33 2.48 6.09 14.35
CA GLU A 33 3.42 6.60 15.36
C GLU A 33 4.75 5.81 15.36
N ARG A 34 4.70 4.48 15.22
CA ARG A 34 5.90 3.63 15.11
C ARG A 34 6.66 3.85 13.80
N LEU A 35 5.96 4.07 12.70
CA LEU A 35 6.57 4.39 11.42
C LEU A 35 7.24 5.77 11.46
N GLY A 36 6.61 6.74 12.12
CA GLY A 36 7.16 8.09 12.30
C GLY A 36 8.42 8.13 13.18
N SER A 37 8.58 7.19 14.11
CA SER A 37 9.81 7.06 14.92
C SER A 37 10.91 6.23 14.25
N THR A 38 10.66 5.66 13.08
CA THR A 38 11.63 4.85 12.33
C THR A 38 12.49 5.74 11.42
N THR A 39 13.78 5.42 11.25
CA THR A 39 14.69 6.16 10.36
C THR A 39 14.17 6.19 8.91
N PRO A 40 14.19 7.35 8.22
CA PRO A 40 13.67 7.50 6.86
C PRO A 40 14.22 6.47 5.85
N ALA A 41 15.47 6.03 6.02
CA ALA A 41 16.11 5.04 5.16
C ALA A 41 15.38 3.68 5.18
N HIS A 42 15.01 3.19 6.37
CA HIS A 42 14.27 1.92 6.49
C HIS A 42 12.88 2.02 5.85
N LEU A 43 12.21 3.16 5.99
CA LEU A 43 10.92 3.40 5.37
C LEU A 43 11.01 3.36 3.84
N ARG A 44 12.07 3.96 3.27
CA ARG A 44 12.33 3.93 1.82
C ARG A 44 12.63 2.54 1.31
N TYR A 45 13.48 1.77 2.00
CA TYR A 45 13.78 0.40 1.58
C TYR A 45 12.58 -0.53 1.72
N GLY A 46 11.77 -0.37 2.78
CA GLY A 46 10.51 -1.10 2.92
C GLY A 46 9.54 -0.79 1.77
N GLY A 47 9.37 0.50 1.44
CA GLY A 47 8.57 0.93 0.30
C GLY A 47 9.09 0.41 -1.04
N LEU A 48 10.41 0.42 -1.25
CA LEU A 48 11.04 -0.16 -2.45
C LEU A 48 10.78 -1.66 -2.57
N GLY A 49 10.88 -2.41 -1.47
CA GLY A 49 10.56 -3.84 -1.46
C GLY A 49 9.10 -4.12 -1.83
N MET A 50 8.16 -3.33 -1.31
CA MET A 50 6.73 -3.45 -1.63
C MET A 50 6.46 -3.10 -3.11
N MET A 51 7.06 -2.01 -3.62
CA MET A 51 6.92 -1.62 -5.03
C MET A 51 7.51 -2.68 -5.97
N ALA A 52 8.70 -3.20 -5.67
CA ALA A 52 9.34 -4.25 -6.48
C ALA A 52 8.51 -5.54 -6.49
N THR A 53 8.02 -5.97 -5.32
CA THR A 53 7.17 -7.16 -5.20
C THR A 53 5.87 -6.99 -5.98
N GLY A 54 5.22 -5.82 -5.85
CA GLY A 54 4.02 -5.50 -6.61
C GLY A 54 4.24 -5.47 -8.12
N LEU A 55 5.38 -4.96 -8.57
CA LEU A 55 5.76 -4.95 -9.99
C LEU A 55 5.97 -6.37 -10.54
N ILE A 56 6.67 -7.22 -9.78
CA ILE A 56 6.89 -8.63 -10.15
C ILE A 56 5.56 -9.36 -10.25
N LEU A 57 4.69 -9.23 -9.25
CA LEU A 57 3.34 -9.82 -9.26
C LEU A 57 2.50 -9.34 -10.43
N LEU A 58 2.52 -8.03 -10.71
CA LEU A 58 1.80 -7.46 -11.86
C LEU A 58 2.28 -8.06 -13.18
N TYR A 59 3.60 -8.19 -13.35
CA TYR A 59 4.18 -8.79 -14.55
C TYR A 59 3.83 -10.28 -14.67
N TRP A 60 3.73 -10.99 -13.55
CA TRP A 60 3.32 -12.40 -13.52
C TRP A 60 1.83 -12.62 -13.83
N ILE A 61 0.96 -11.71 -13.39
CA ILE A 61 -0.49 -11.82 -13.59
C ILE A 61 -0.90 -11.31 -14.99
N ARG A 62 -0.17 -10.33 -15.54
CA ARG A 62 -0.51 -9.65 -16.79
C ARG A 62 0.38 -10.04 -17.98
N GLY A 63 1.48 -10.77 -17.73
CA GLY A 63 2.30 -11.42 -18.76
C GLY A 63 1.76 -12.79 -19.10
#